data_AF-A0A9D5T3N4-F1
#
_entry.id   AF-A0A9D5T3N4-F1
#
_cell.length_a   1.000
_cell.length_b   1.000
_cell.length_c   1.000
_cell.angle_alpha   90.00
_cell.angle_beta   90.00
_cell.angle_gamma   90.00
#
_symmetry.space_group_name_H-M   'P 1'
#
loop_
_entity.id
_entity.type
_entity.pdbx_description
1 polymer ?
#
loop_
_entity_poly.entity_id
_entity_poly.type
_entity_poly.pdbx_seq_one_letter_code
_entity_poly.pdbx_strand_id
1 'polypeptide(L)'
;MNRSRRWLSVILAIVTVVLSISFVSVSAATEGDVNGDSVVTVSDAMAVFNHIAGKKTLTEDEIKRADLNGDGQITVADAMKIYNIILGKDEVTEEKGEFKITTYGWGHDIGMSQNGANLYAKNDGMTYTEILEHYYPGTTLVETDDNAPEMVKYNGKEYTMRDYLAGALYQEMGPSFNKEALKAQCVAIYTYGKYHSNFGINFVANDHAMKTNVASASQSDVIYEVVDEVMGQYLTYDGKVALTVYSATSAGTTAKCSDIWVQDLPYLTRVESKYDYTVSGYEKTITYTEDEMKYKLENKFGVTLSDNPENWIQIISHDSAVNDDLGHALTVSIDGQKTIKGARLYESLGLRSPCYTVEYV
;
A
#
# COMPACT_ATOMS: atom_id res chain seq x y z
N MET A 1 2.80 -4.98 -21.09
CA MET A 1 3.30 -4.19 -22.24
C MET A 1 2.71 -2.77 -22.36
N ASN A 2 2.18 -2.18 -21.28
CA ASN A 2 1.57 -0.83 -21.28
C ASN A 2 2.35 0.21 -20.46
N ARG A 3 3.54 -0.15 -19.96
CA ARG A 3 4.40 0.73 -19.16
C ARG A 3 5.23 1.68 -20.02
N SER A 4 5.61 1.30 -21.26
CA SER A 4 6.54 2.08 -22.11
C SER A 4 5.98 3.40 -22.65
N ARG A 5 4.66 3.52 -22.83
CA ARG A 5 4.02 4.75 -23.37
C ARG A 5 3.87 5.89 -22.34
N ARG A 6 3.94 5.60 -21.03
CA ARG A 6 3.92 6.61 -19.96
C ARG A 6 5.26 7.34 -19.78
N TRP A 7 6.38 6.73 -20.18
CA TRP A 7 7.73 7.29 -20.01
C TRP A 7 8.17 8.24 -21.13
N LEU A 8 7.68 8.07 -22.36
CA LEU A 8 7.95 9.03 -23.45
C LEU A 8 7.41 10.43 -23.14
N SER A 9 6.31 10.52 -22.39
CA SER A 9 5.68 11.80 -22.02
C SER A 9 6.51 12.58 -20.99
N VAL A 10 7.29 11.87 -20.15
CA VAL A 10 8.25 12.44 -19.18
C VAL A 10 9.49 13.00 -19.90
N ILE A 11 9.98 12.28 -20.91
CA ILE A 11 11.09 12.74 -21.76
C ILE A 11 10.66 13.98 -22.56
N LEU A 12 9.43 14.00 -23.10
CA LEU A 12 8.96 15.10 -23.92
C LEU A 12 8.76 16.40 -23.13
N ALA A 13 8.26 16.32 -21.89
CA ALA A 13 8.06 17.49 -21.01
C ALA A 13 9.39 18.14 -20.57
N ILE A 14 10.40 17.32 -20.25
CA ILE A 14 11.76 17.79 -19.94
C ILE A 14 12.43 18.38 -21.18
N VAL A 15 12.30 17.74 -22.35
CA VAL A 15 12.85 18.25 -23.62
C VAL A 15 12.22 19.59 -24.05
N THR A 16 10.95 19.86 -23.73
CA THR A 16 10.32 21.16 -24.06
C THR A 16 10.83 22.34 -23.23
N VAL A 17 11.35 22.13 -22.02
CA VAL A 17 11.94 23.21 -21.19
C VAL A 17 13.38 23.54 -21.63
N VAL A 18 14.01 22.66 -22.43
CA VAL A 18 15.44 22.73 -22.81
C VAL A 18 15.75 23.74 -23.93
N LEU A 19 14.75 24.35 -24.58
CA LEU A 19 15.00 25.18 -25.78
C LEU A 19 15.53 26.61 -25.53
N SER A 20 15.85 27.02 -24.30
CA SER A 20 16.40 28.36 -24.06
C SER A 20 17.27 28.52 -22.81
N ILE A 21 17.91 27.45 -22.32
CA ILE A 21 18.87 27.58 -21.20
C ILE A 21 20.28 27.39 -21.75
N SER A 22 21.04 28.48 -21.75
CA SER A 22 22.48 28.45 -22.01
C SER A 22 23.16 27.59 -20.95
N PHE A 23 23.81 26.51 -21.37
CA PHE A 23 24.57 25.62 -20.50
C PHE A 23 25.68 26.39 -19.78
N VAL A 24 25.59 26.48 -18.45
CA VAL A 24 26.74 26.81 -17.62
C VAL A 24 27.35 25.49 -17.16
N SER A 25 28.48 25.14 -17.73
CA SER A 25 29.32 24.03 -17.26
C SER A 25 30.02 24.46 -15.98
N VAL A 26 29.61 23.89 -14.84
CA VAL A 26 30.33 24.04 -13.57
C VAL A 26 31.33 22.88 -13.46
N SER A 27 32.62 23.21 -13.47
CA SER A 27 33.71 22.28 -13.19
C SER A 27 34.11 22.42 -11.72
N ALA A 28 33.58 21.54 -10.86
CA ALA A 28 34.22 20.97 -9.67
C ALA A 28 33.16 20.48 -8.66
N ALA A 29 32.98 19.17 -8.52
CA ALA A 29 32.76 18.43 -7.27
C ALA A 29 32.61 16.95 -7.64
N THR A 30 33.35 16.06 -6.98
CA THR A 30 33.08 14.61 -7.02
C THR A 30 31.75 14.25 -6.35
N GLU A 31 31.16 15.16 -5.59
CA GLU A 31 29.89 15.02 -4.89
C GLU A 31 28.73 15.32 -5.84
N GLY A 32 27.75 14.42 -5.93
CA GLY A 32 26.59 14.54 -6.83
C GLY A 32 26.79 14.02 -8.25
N ASP A 33 28.03 13.76 -8.71
CA ASP A 33 28.32 13.03 -9.95
C ASP A 33 28.22 11.52 -9.70
N VAL A 34 27.00 11.03 -9.54
CA VAL A 34 26.76 9.65 -9.16
C VAL A 34 27.29 8.71 -10.22
N ASN A 35 27.10 9.00 -11.51
CA ASN A 35 27.46 8.09 -12.59
C ASN A 35 28.96 8.11 -12.94
N GLY A 36 29.71 9.12 -12.48
CA GLY A 36 31.17 9.22 -12.63
C GLY A 36 31.63 9.77 -13.98
N ASP A 37 30.77 10.50 -14.69
CA ASP A 37 31.09 11.12 -15.99
C ASP A 37 31.75 12.49 -15.88
N SER A 38 32.07 12.92 -14.64
CA SER A 38 32.66 14.20 -14.28
C SER A 38 31.74 15.41 -14.49
N VAL A 39 30.43 15.19 -14.66
CA VAL A 39 29.42 16.25 -14.78
C VAL A 39 28.20 15.91 -13.94
N VAL A 40 27.77 16.83 -13.07
CA VAL A 40 26.52 16.64 -12.31
C VAL A 40 25.34 16.98 -13.21
N THR A 41 24.55 15.98 -13.57
CA THR A 41 23.42 16.09 -14.50
C THR A 41 22.17 15.36 -13.99
N VAL A 42 21.06 15.49 -14.71
CA VAL A 42 19.82 14.76 -14.42
C VAL A 42 20.04 13.24 -14.46
N SER A 43 21.06 12.75 -15.19
CA SER A 43 21.45 11.34 -15.20
C SER A 43 21.90 10.86 -13.82
N ASP A 44 22.55 11.72 -13.04
CA ASP A 44 23.03 11.42 -11.69
C ASP A 44 21.88 11.36 -10.70
N ALA A 45 21.00 12.36 -10.73
CA ALA A 45 19.77 12.33 -9.94
C ALA A 45 18.95 11.07 -10.27
N MET A 46 18.88 10.71 -11.56
CA MET A 46 18.17 9.51 -12.02
C MET A 46 18.85 8.21 -11.58
N ALA A 47 20.18 8.19 -11.44
CA ALA A 47 20.89 7.04 -10.88
C ALA A 47 20.49 6.80 -9.43
N VAL A 48 20.37 7.86 -8.62
CA VAL A 48 19.86 7.82 -7.25
C VAL A 48 18.40 7.39 -7.20
N PHE A 49 17.53 7.97 -8.02
CA PHE A 49 16.12 7.58 -8.09
C PHE A 49 15.93 6.11 -8.49
N ASN A 50 16.69 5.62 -9.46
CA ASN A 50 16.63 4.22 -9.86
C ASN A 50 17.15 3.29 -8.75
N HIS A 51 18.08 3.76 -7.92
CA HIS A 51 18.53 3.03 -6.75
C HIS A 51 17.45 2.90 -5.68
N ILE A 52 16.84 4.02 -5.30
CA ILE A 52 15.72 4.06 -4.35
C ILE A 52 14.55 3.20 -4.84
N ALA A 53 14.29 3.20 -6.15
CA ALA A 53 13.23 2.39 -6.76
C ALA A 53 13.59 0.90 -6.92
N GLY A 54 14.75 0.45 -6.44
CA GLY A 54 15.22 -0.93 -6.56
C GLY A 54 15.50 -1.39 -8.00
N LYS A 55 15.65 -0.44 -8.94
CA LYS A 55 15.90 -0.70 -10.37
C LYS A 55 17.39 -0.69 -10.72
N LYS A 56 18.22 -0.07 -9.89
CA LYS A 56 19.68 0.00 -10.06
C LYS A 56 20.34 -0.28 -8.71
N THR A 57 21.33 -1.15 -8.67
CA THR A 57 22.21 -1.24 -7.50
C THR A 57 23.39 -0.30 -7.73
N LEU A 58 23.61 0.64 -6.81
CA LEU A 58 24.79 1.51 -6.84
C LEU A 58 25.98 0.79 -6.20
N THR A 59 27.16 1.01 -6.75
CA THR A 59 28.44 0.61 -6.15
C THR A 59 28.75 1.44 -4.91
N GLU A 60 29.69 0.99 -4.07
CA GLU A 60 30.09 1.73 -2.85
C GLU A 60 30.56 3.16 -3.15
N ASP A 61 31.25 3.39 -4.27
CA ASP A 61 31.71 4.72 -4.65
C ASP A 61 30.59 5.57 -5.25
N GLU A 62 29.63 4.97 -5.98
CA GLU A 62 28.42 5.68 -6.41
C GLU A 62 27.54 6.06 -5.20
N ILE A 63 27.46 5.22 -4.17
CA ILE A 63 26.74 5.51 -2.92
C ILE A 63 27.38 6.73 -2.22
N LYS A 64 28.71 6.77 -2.09
CA LYS A 64 29.39 7.94 -1.48
C LYS A 64 29.15 9.24 -2.25
N ARG A 65 29.04 9.19 -3.58
CA ARG A 65 28.74 10.37 -4.40
C ARG A 65 27.26 10.72 -4.40
N ALA A 66 26.41 9.73 -4.11
CA ALA A 66 24.96 9.87 -4.02
C ALA A 66 24.50 10.34 -2.65
N ASP A 67 25.22 10.07 -1.55
CA ASP A 67 24.89 10.53 -0.19
C ASP A 67 25.37 11.98 0.01
N LEU A 68 24.48 12.95 -0.23
CA LEU A 68 24.81 14.37 -0.19
C LEU A 68 24.45 15.03 1.15
N ASN A 69 23.76 14.32 2.03
CA ASN A 69 23.47 14.79 3.38
C ASN A 69 24.39 14.13 4.45
N GLY A 70 25.14 13.09 4.08
CA GLY A 70 26.13 12.42 4.93
C GLY A 70 25.52 11.51 5.99
N ASP A 71 24.26 11.09 5.83
CA ASP A 71 23.54 10.27 6.81
C ASP A 71 23.74 8.75 6.61
N GLY A 72 24.45 8.36 5.56
CA GLY A 72 24.75 6.97 5.20
C GLY A 72 23.58 6.22 4.54
N GLN A 73 22.48 6.90 4.21
CA GLN A 73 21.32 6.36 3.52
C GLN A 73 21.08 7.10 2.21
N ILE A 74 20.82 6.35 1.13
CA ILE A 74 20.50 6.95 -0.16
C ILE A 74 19.00 7.18 -0.26
N THR A 75 18.58 8.43 -0.13
CA THR A 75 17.18 8.84 -0.06
C THR A 75 16.81 9.84 -1.14
N VAL A 76 15.52 10.19 -1.22
CA VAL A 76 15.06 11.22 -2.17
C VAL A 76 15.65 12.58 -1.82
N ALA A 77 15.96 12.84 -0.54
CA ALA A 77 16.65 14.06 -0.13
C ALA A 77 17.98 14.24 -0.88
N ASP A 78 18.75 13.16 -1.06
CA ASP A 78 20.00 13.23 -1.80
C ASP A 78 19.79 13.45 -3.30
N ALA A 79 18.81 12.75 -3.89
CA ALA A 79 18.43 12.97 -5.28
C ALA A 79 18.01 14.43 -5.53
N MET A 80 17.33 15.04 -4.55
CA MET A 80 16.92 16.44 -4.60
C MET A 80 18.08 17.41 -4.41
N LYS A 81 19.11 17.07 -3.61
CA LYS A 81 20.34 17.86 -3.55
C LYS A 81 21.07 17.87 -4.91
N ILE A 82 21.16 16.71 -5.59
CA ILE A 82 21.69 16.65 -6.96
C ILE A 82 20.84 17.54 -7.88
N TYR A 83 19.51 17.46 -7.77
CA TYR A 83 18.59 18.31 -8.54
C TYR A 83 18.80 19.81 -8.30
N ASN A 84 19.05 20.22 -7.06
CA ASN A 84 19.33 21.62 -6.71
C ASN A 84 20.69 22.09 -7.25
N ILE A 85 21.71 21.22 -7.21
CA ILE A 85 23.02 21.48 -7.85
C ILE A 85 22.84 21.73 -9.35
N ILE A 86 22.03 20.92 -10.04
CA ILE A 86 21.74 21.08 -11.48
C ILE A 86 21.05 22.42 -11.78
N LEU A 87 20.18 22.88 -10.88
CA LEU A 87 19.45 24.14 -11.05
C LEU A 87 20.26 25.38 -10.66
N GLY A 88 21.50 25.22 -10.15
CA GLY A 88 22.32 26.33 -9.69
C GLY A 88 21.69 27.11 -8.53
N LYS A 89 20.89 26.44 -7.70
CA LYS A 89 20.35 27.03 -6.47
C LYS A 89 21.42 26.93 -5.39
N ASP A 90 22.03 28.06 -5.02
CA ASP A 90 22.89 28.13 -3.83
C ASP A 90 22.06 27.75 -2.58
N GLU A 91 22.64 26.97 -1.66
CA GLU A 91 22.03 26.65 -0.35
C GLU A 91 21.86 27.95 0.46
N VAL A 92 20.74 28.63 0.28
CA VAL A 92 20.19 29.50 1.32
C VAL A 92 19.42 28.57 2.25
N THR A 93 19.99 28.32 3.43
CA THR A 93 19.36 27.58 4.52
C THR A 93 18.22 28.42 5.11
N GLU A 94 17.13 28.56 4.38
CA GLU A 94 15.83 28.67 5.04
C GLU A 94 15.55 27.31 5.69
N GLU A 95 15.18 27.32 6.96
CA GLU A 95 14.58 26.14 7.60
C GLU A 95 13.27 25.86 6.87
N LYS A 96 13.34 25.00 5.84
CA LYS A 96 12.16 24.46 5.17
C LYS A 96 11.40 23.60 6.18
N GLY A 97 10.07 23.73 6.18
CA GLY A 97 9.22 22.93 7.03
C GLY A 97 9.13 21.48 6.56
N GLU A 98 8.41 20.68 7.31
CA GLU A 98 8.21 19.26 7.02
C GLU A 98 6.74 18.87 7.04
N PHE A 99 6.37 17.95 6.16
CA PHE A 99 5.06 17.30 6.20
C PHE A 99 5.12 16.06 7.07
N LYS A 100 4.43 16.09 8.22
CA LYS A 100 4.17 14.92 9.05
C LYS A 100 2.83 14.32 8.67
N ILE A 101 2.85 13.07 8.25
CA ILE A 101 1.65 12.32 7.90
C ILE A 101 1.50 11.14 8.84
N THR A 102 0.45 11.14 9.66
CA THR A 102 0.12 10.05 10.58
C THR A 102 -1.00 9.20 9.98
N THR A 103 -0.75 7.91 9.84
CA THR A 103 -1.71 6.91 9.34
C THR A 103 -2.24 6.06 10.49
N TYR A 104 -3.50 5.61 10.37
CA TYR A 104 -4.21 4.81 11.37
C TYR A 104 -4.71 3.52 10.73
N GLY A 105 -4.20 2.37 11.20
CA GLY A 105 -4.41 1.08 10.56
C GLY A 105 -3.34 0.74 9.52
N TRP A 106 -3.52 -0.41 8.88
CA TRP A 106 -2.63 -0.96 7.87
C TRP A 106 -3.42 -1.78 6.84
N GLY A 107 -3.51 -1.21 5.65
CA GLY A 107 -4.03 -1.82 4.43
C GLY A 107 -5.05 -0.92 3.78
N HIS A 108 -5.98 -1.50 3.02
CA HIS A 108 -7.00 -0.74 2.32
C HIS A 108 -8.28 -0.49 3.16
N ASP A 109 -8.34 -1.06 4.37
CA ASP A 109 -9.44 -0.90 5.35
C ASP A 109 -10.83 -1.35 4.86
N ILE A 110 -10.92 -2.16 3.81
CA ILE A 110 -12.20 -2.67 3.28
C ILE A 110 -12.36 -4.13 3.67
N GLY A 111 -13.55 -4.53 4.10
CA GLY A 111 -13.85 -5.91 4.48
C GLY A 111 -13.16 -6.29 5.79
N MET A 112 -12.62 -7.50 5.90
CA MET A 112 -12.19 -8.01 7.21
C MET A 112 -10.84 -7.44 7.67
N SER A 113 -10.79 -6.94 8.91
CA SER A 113 -9.53 -6.70 9.63
C SER A 113 -9.00 -8.00 10.21
N GLN A 114 -7.79 -8.41 9.84
CA GLN A 114 -7.16 -9.64 10.32
C GLN A 114 -6.86 -9.59 11.82
N ASN A 115 -6.29 -8.48 12.31
CA ASN A 115 -6.07 -8.28 13.74
C ASN A 115 -7.38 -8.05 14.49
N GLY A 116 -8.34 -7.34 13.90
CA GLY A 116 -9.67 -7.16 14.46
C GLY A 116 -10.39 -8.49 14.67
N ALA A 117 -10.44 -9.35 13.65
CA ALA A 117 -10.98 -10.72 13.73
C ALA A 117 -10.30 -11.54 14.83
N ASN A 118 -8.97 -11.48 14.92
CA ASN A 118 -8.21 -12.15 15.98
C ASN A 118 -8.63 -11.71 17.39
N LEU A 119 -8.83 -10.40 17.57
CA LEU A 119 -9.15 -9.81 18.86
C LEU A 119 -10.62 -9.99 19.22
N TYR A 120 -11.54 -9.95 18.26
CA TYR A 120 -12.92 -10.37 18.47
C TYR A 120 -13.00 -11.84 18.92
N ALA A 121 -12.30 -12.74 18.24
CA ALA A 121 -12.25 -14.14 18.64
C ALA A 121 -11.64 -14.33 20.05
N LYS A 122 -10.60 -13.56 20.40
CA LYS A 122 -9.88 -13.68 21.70
C LYS A 122 -10.65 -13.05 22.86
N ASN A 123 -11.23 -11.87 22.66
CA ASN A 123 -11.77 -11.05 23.74
C ASN A 123 -13.27 -11.27 23.92
N ASP A 124 -14.00 -11.43 22.81
CA ASP A 124 -15.46 -11.59 22.82
C ASP A 124 -15.88 -13.05 22.58
N GLY A 125 -14.95 -13.93 22.16
CA GLY A 125 -15.25 -15.33 21.88
C GLY A 125 -16.07 -15.54 20.60
N MET A 126 -16.06 -14.56 19.69
CA MET A 126 -16.79 -14.68 18.42
C MET A 126 -16.30 -15.89 17.62
N THR A 127 -17.26 -16.66 17.13
CA THR A 127 -17.05 -17.75 16.17
C THR A 127 -16.66 -17.21 14.81
N TYR A 128 -16.06 -18.06 13.97
CA TYR A 128 -15.67 -17.64 12.62
C TYR A 128 -16.86 -17.19 11.77
N THR A 129 -18.05 -17.77 11.95
CA THR A 129 -19.27 -17.36 11.25
C THR A 129 -19.75 -15.98 11.70
N GLU A 130 -19.69 -15.68 12.99
CA GLU A 130 -20.02 -14.35 13.52
C GLU A 130 -19.01 -13.29 13.05
N ILE A 131 -17.73 -13.64 12.97
CA ILE A 131 -16.69 -12.75 12.41
C ILE A 131 -16.97 -12.46 10.93
N LEU A 132 -17.29 -13.48 10.14
CA LEU A 132 -17.62 -13.32 8.72
C LEU A 132 -18.88 -12.47 8.53
N GLU A 133 -19.94 -12.74 9.28
CA GLU A 133 -21.19 -11.95 9.23
C GLU A 133 -20.95 -10.49 9.62
N HIS A 134 -20.10 -10.26 10.63
CA HIS A 134 -19.75 -8.91 11.08
C HIS A 134 -19.01 -8.11 10.02
N TYR A 135 -17.97 -8.69 9.38
CA TYR A 135 -17.15 -7.97 8.39
C TYR A 135 -17.73 -7.96 6.97
N TYR A 136 -18.64 -8.89 6.66
CA TYR A 136 -19.31 -9.01 5.37
C TYR A 136 -20.83 -9.08 5.56
N PRO A 137 -21.46 -8.02 6.11
CA PRO A 137 -22.87 -8.03 6.49
C PRO A 137 -23.80 -8.32 5.31
N GLY A 138 -24.80 -9.15 5.56
CA GLY A 138 -25.77 -9.57 4.54
C GLY A 138 -25.26 -10.64 3.57
N THR A 139 -24.04 -11.14 3.75
CA THR A 139 -23.59 -12.34 3.04
C THR A 139 -24.19 -13.61 3.67
N THR A 140 -24.23 -14.70 2.90
CA THR A 140 -24.65 -16.03 3.33
C THR A 140 -23.48 -16.98 3.18
N LEU A 141 -23.17 -17.72 4.26
CA LEU A 141 -22.22 -18.81 4.23
C LEU A 141 -22.81 -20.02 3.51
N VAL A 142 -22.08 -20.53 2.53
CA VAL A 142 -22.33 -21.82 1.89
C VAL A 142 -21.37 -22.83 2.50
N GLU A 143 -21.92 -23.90 3.07
CA GLU A 143 -21.17 -24.91 3.83
C GLU A 143 -20.27 -25.80 2.96
N THR A 144 -20.66 -26.04 1.70
CA THR A 144 -19.94 -26.93 0.79
C THR A 144 -19.99 -26.42 -0.64
N ASP A 145 -18.82 -26.35 -1.29
CA ASP A 145 -18.70 -26.17 -2.73
C ASP A 145 -18.52 -27.52 -3.43
N ASP A 146 -19.60 -28.06 -3.98
CA ASP A 146 -19.60 -29.30 -4.76
C ASP A 146 -18.70 -29.22 -6.02
N ASN A 147 -18.25 -28.02 -6.40
CA ASN A 147 -17.40 -27.78 -7.57
C ASN A 147 -15.99 -27.30 -7.17
N ALA A 148 -15.58 -27.47 -5.92
CA ALA A 148 -14.22 -27.18 -5.47
C ALA A 148 -13.21 -28.01 -6.27
N PRO A 149 -12.19 -27.39 -6.91
CA PRO A 149 -11.18 -28.18 -7.59
C PRO A 149 -10.23 -28.83 -6.59
N GLU A 150 -9.81 -30.06 -6.89
CA GLU A 150 -8.82 -30.78 -6.07
C GLU A 150 -7.43 -30.14 -6.12
N MET A 151 -7.09 -29.54 -7.27
CA MET A 151 -5.78 -28.97 -7.57
C MET A 151 -5.89 -27.54 -8.07
N VAL A 152 -4.91 -26.71 -7.70
CA VAL A 152 -4.75 -25.34 -8.19
C VAL A 152 -3.34 -25.15 -8.73
N LYS A 153 -3.18 -24.28 -9.74
CA LYS A 153 -1.84 -23.84 -10.15
C LYS A 153 -1.52 -22.52 -9.48
N TYR A 154 -0.32 -22.44 -8.92
CA TYR A 154 0.25 -21.24 -8.37
C TYR A 154 1.66 -21.04 -8.94
N ASN A 155 1.90 -19.91 -9.58
CA ASN A 155 3.18 -19.61 -10.27
C ASN A 155 3.66 -20.74 -11.20
N GLY A 156 2.73 -21.37 -11.93
CA GLY A 156 3.02 -22.44 -12.88
C GLY A 156 3.31 -23.82 -12.25
N LYS A 157 3.17 -23.97 -10.93
CA LYS A 157 3.27 -25.25 -10.22
C LYS A 157 1.90 -25.68 -9.69
N GLU A 158 1.66 -26.98 -9.63
CA GLU A 158 0.41 -27.56 -9.12
C GLU A 158 0.51 -27.85 -7.62
N TYR A 159 -0.56 -27.53 -6.89
CA TYR A 159 -0.73 -27.78 -5.46
C TYR A 159 -2.13 -28.33 -5.22
N THR A 160 -2.30 -29.16 -4.19
CA THR A 160 -3.65 -29.50 -3.73
C THR A 160 -4.34 -28.22 -3.23
N MET A 161 -5.67 -28.14 -3.34
CA MET A 161 -6.43 -27.02 -2.78
C MET A 161 -6.09 -26.81 -1.29
N ARG A 162 -5.98 -27.92 -0.56
CA ARG A 162 -5.59 -27.95 0.85
C ARG A 162 -4.23 -27.31 1.11
N ASP A 163 -3.21 -27.67 0.33
CA ASP A 163 -1.87 -27.07 0.48
C ASP A 163 -1.82 -25.61 0.06
N TYR A 164 -2.60 -25.23 -0.96
CA TYR A 164 -2.72 -23.83 -1.37
C TYR A 164 -3.35 -22.99 -0.27
N LEU A 165 -4.51 -23.39 0.26
CA LEU A 165 -5.20 -22.68 1.33
C LEU A 165 -4.33 -22.63 2.60
N ALA A 166 -3.65 -23.72 2.95
CA ALA A 166 -2.73 -23.72 4.08
C ALA A 166 -1.54 -22.76 3.86
N GLY A 167 -0.95 -22.76 2.67
CA GLY A 167 0.13 -21.86 2.31
C GLY A 167 -0.29 -20.39 2.29
N ALA A 168 -1.49 -20.10 1.79
CA ALA A 168 -2.09 -18.77 1.75
C ALA A 168 -2.42 -18.29 3.17
N LEU A 169 -3.16 -19.09 3.94
CA LEU A 169 -3.53 -18.79 5.31
C LEU A 169 -2.29 -18.52 6.17
N TYR A 170 -1.25 -19.34 6.08
CA TYR A 170 -0.02 -19.14 6.84
C TYR A 170 0.66 -17.78 6.53
N GLN A 171 0.64 -17.35 5.26
CA GLN A 171 1.23 -16.06 4.88
C GLN A 171 0.38 -14.88 5.32
N GLU A 172 -0.93 -15.01 5.23
CA GLU A 172 -1.88 -13.95 5.59
C GLU A 172 -2.01 -13.81 7.10
N MET A 173 -2.27 -14.91 7.81
CA MET A 173 -2.41 -14.97 9.25
C MET A 173 -1.60 -16.15 9.80
N GLY A 174 -0.51 -15.84 10.49
CA GLY A 174 0.35 -16.85 11.09
C GLY A 174 -0.38 -17.71 12.16
N PRO A 175 0.17 -18.88 12.49
CA PRO A 175 -0.49 -19.88 13.36
C PRO A 175 -0.68 -19.46 14.82
N SER A 176 -0.18 -18.28 15.23
CA SER A 176 -0.39 -17.70 16.57
C SER A 176 -1.72 -16.96 16.72
N PHE A 177 -2.46 -16.78 15.62
CA PHE A 177 -3.80 -16.21 15.64
C PHE A 177 -4.81 -17.20 16.22
N ASN A 178 -5.94 -16.68 16.71
CA ASN A 178 -7.03 -17.50 17.22
C ASN A 178 -7.60 -18.39 16.10
N LYS A 179 -7.91 -19.65 16.42
CA LYS A 179 -8.47 -20.62 15.46
C LYS A 179 -9.72 -20.10 14.74
N GLU A 180 -10.63 -19.41 15.44
CA GLU A 180 -11.85 -18.87 14.82
C GLU A 180 -11.54 -17.74 13.83
N ALA A 181 -10.55 -16.90 14.11
CA ALA A 181 -10.08 -15.89 13.17
C ALA A 181 -9.37 -16.52 11.95
N LEU A 182 -8.59 -17.59 12.16
CA LEU A 182 -7.95 -18.34 11.08
C LEU A 182 -8.99 -19.02 10.18
N LYS A 183 -10.07 -19.56 10.72
CA LYS A 183 -11.20 -20.12 9.96
C LYS A 183 -11.86 -19.05 9.10
N ALA A 184 -12.21 -17.89 9.69
CA ALA A 184 -12.80 -16.78 8.95
C ALA A 184 -11.89 -16.32 7.80
N GLN A 185 -10.59 -16.22 8.05
CA GLN A 185 -9.60 -15.92 7.01
C GLN A 185 -9.55 -16.99 5.92
N CYS A 186 -9.57 -18.27 6.28
CA CYS A 186 -9.56 -19.36 5.30
C CYS A 186 -10.79 -19.30 4.37
N VAL A 187 -11.98 -19.08 4.93
CA VAL A 187 -13.22 -18.88 4.14
C VAL A 187 -13.12 -17.63 3.26
N ALA A 188 -12.57 -16.53 3.76
CA ALA A 188 -12.37 -15.31 2.98
C ALA A 188 -11.37 -15.50 1.83
N ILE A 189 -10.26 -16.21 2.06
CA ILE A 189 -9.28 -16.58 1.02
C ILE A 189 -9.97 -17.43 -0.06
N TYR A 190 -10.71 -18.46 0.37
CA TYR A 190 -11.38 -19.37 -0.55
C TYR A 190 -12.44 -18.63 -1.39
N THR A 191 -13.27 -17.82 -0.74
CA THR A 191 -14.30 -17.02 -1.40
C THR A 191 -13.70 -16.02 -2.38
N TYR A 192 -12.61 -15.34 -2.04
CA TYR A 192 -11.92 -14.38 -2.93
C TYR A 192 -11.41 -15.09 -4.20
N GLY A 193 -10.79 -16.26 -4.05
CA GLY A 193 -10.36 -17.09 -5.17
C GLY A 193 -11.52 -17.54 -6.06
N LYS A 194 -12.66 -17.88 -5.44
CA LYS A 194 -13.89 -18.21 -6.16
C LYS A 194 -14.51 -17.01 -6.88
N TYR A 195 -14.50 -15.82 -6.28
CA TYR A 195 -15.04 -14.59 -6.87
C TYR A 195 -14.31 -14.22 -8.17
N HIS A 196 -12.98 -14.31 -8.16
CA HIS A 196 -12.17 -13.85 -9.30
C HIS A 196 -12.08 -14.84 -10.46
N SER A 197 -12.39 -16.14 -10.29
CA SER A 197 -12.32 -17.12 -11.39
C SER A 197 -13.01 -18.48 -11.13
N ASN A 198 -13.87 -18.63 -10.12
CA ASN A 198 -14.47 -19.93 -9.77
C ASN A 198 -13.39 -21.03 -9.53
N PHE A 199 -12.29 -20.67 -8.86
CA PHE A 199 -11.05 -21.48 -8.75
C PHE A 199 -10.43 -21.97 -10.07
N GLY A 200 -10.58 -21.22 -11.16
CA GLY A 200 -9.99 -21.52 -12.48
C GLY A 200 -8.45 -21.52 -12.52
N ILE A 201 -7.82 -22.54 -11.93
CA ILE A 201 -6.56 -23.20 -12.31
C ILE A 201 -5.31 -22.30 -12.48
N ASN A 202 -5.27 -21.02 -12.07
CA ASN A 202 -4.04 -20.21 -12.09
C ASN A 202 -4.09 -18.99 -11.16
N PHE A 203 -3.57 -19.14 -9.94
CA PHE A 203 -3.17 -18.00 -9.11
C PHE A 203 -1.73 -17.59 -9.45
N VAL A 204 -1.46 -16.28 -9.47
CA VAL A 204 -0.10 -15.74 -9.56
C VAL A 204 0.23 -14.98 -8.27
N ALA A 205 1.50 -14.96 -7.87
CA ALA A 205 1.93 -14.34 -6.60
C ALA A 205 1.57 -12.86 -6.43
N ASN A 206 1.23 -12.15 -7.52
CA ASN A 206 0.78 -10.76 -7.44
C ASN A 206 -0.68 -10.64 -6.98
N ASP A 207 -1.48 -11.70 -7.07
CA ASP A 207 -2.90 -11.69 -6.74
C ASP A 207 -3.16 -12.28 -5.34
N HIS A 208 -2.34 -13.23 -4.90
CA HIS A 208 -2.38 -13.82 -3.56
C HIS A 208 -1.07 -14.52 -3.23
N ALA A 209 -0.36 -14.12 -2.17
CA ALA A 209 0.90 -14.75 -1.81
C ALA A 209 0.67 -16.02 -0.98
N MET A 210 1.38 -17.10 -1.28
CA MET A 210 1.35 -18.32 -0.45
C MET A 210 2.74 -18.85 -0.09
N LYS A 211 2.85 -19.50 1.07
CA LYS A 211 4.05 -20.23 1.50
C LYS A 211 4.06 -21.62 0.88
N THR A 212 4.98 -21.86 -0.05
CA THR A 212 5.02 -23.11 -0.83
C THR A 212 5.45 -24.35 -0.02
N ASN A 213 6.06 -24.19 1.15
CA ASN A 213 6.59 -25.28 1.99
C ASN A 213 5.95 -25.25 3.40
N VAL A 214 4.63 -25.10 3.47
CA VAL A 214 3.92 -24.95 4.76
C VAL A 214 4.00 -26.22 5.62
N ALA A 215 4.05 -27.41 5.01
CA ALA A 215 4.17 -28.69 5.73
C ALA A 215 5.42 -28.79 6.63
N SER A 216 6.49 -28.09 6.28
CA SER A 216 7.73 -28.04 7.08
C SER A 216 7.83 -26.78 7.96
N ALA A 217 6.77 -25.96 8.03
CA ALA A 217 6.74 -24.76 8.84
C ALA A 217 6.36 -25.07 10.30
N SER A 218 6.74 -24.17 11.21
CA SER A 218 6.35 -24.27 12.62
C SER A 218 4.83 -24.20 12.77
N GLN A 219 4.26 -25.07 13.61
CA GLN A 219 2.82 -25.13 13.89
C GLN A 219 1.94 -25.29 12.64
N SER A 220 2.45 -25.95 11.59
CA SER A 220 1.70 -26.24 10.37
C SER A 220 0.45 -27.09 10.62
N ASP A 221 0.46 -27.97 11.62
CA ASP A 221 -0.69 -28.80 11.99
C ASP A 221 -1.92 -27.95 12.35
N VAL A 222 -1.75 -26.81 13.04
CA VAL A 222 -2.86 -25.89 13.39
C VAL A 222 -3.48 -25.30 12.13
N ILE A 223 -2.66 -24.92 11.16
CA ILE A 223 -3.12 -24.35 9.89
C ILE A 223 -3.89 -25.38 9.08
N TYR A 224 -3.36 -26.60 8.99
CA TYR A 224 -4.01 -27.68 8.27
C TYR A 224 -5.31 -28.14 8.94
N GLU A 225 -5.37 -28.21 10.27
CA GLU A 225 -6.59 -28.49 11.03
C GLU A 225 -7.68 -27.45 10.70
N VAL A 226 -7.34 -26.16 10.75
CA VAL A 226 -8.27 -25.07 10.38
C VAL A 226 -8.76 -25.21 8.95
N VAL A 227 -7.84 -25.45 8.00
CA VAL A 227 -8.18 -25.60 6.58
C VAL A 227 -9.12 -26.77 6.36
N ASP A 228 -8.91 -27.90 7.04
CA ASP A 228 -9.76 -29.08 6.93
C ASP A 228 -11.17 -28.83 7.49
N GLU A 229 -11.29 -28.04 8.55
CA GLU A 229 -12.58 -27.75 9.19
C GLU A 229 -13.50 -26.86 8.35
N VAL A 230 -12.96 -25.98 7.49
CA VAL A 230 -13.74 -25.03 6.67
C VAL A 230 -13.54 -25.22 5.17
N MET A 231 -12.99 -26.36 4.76
CA MET A 231 -12.72 -26.66 3.36
C MET A 231 -13.99 -26.56 2.52
N GLY A 232 -13.93 -25.77 1.44
CA GLY A 232 -15.05 -25.64 0.51
C GLY A 232 -16.16 -24.70 0.98
N GLN A 233 -16.03 -24.08 2.15
CA GLN A 233 -16.96 -23.05 2.59
C GLN A 233 -16.68 -21.72 1.89
N TYR A 234 -17.75 -20.99 1.52
CA TYR A 234 -17.61 -19.67 0.88
C TYR A 234 -18.79 -18.74 1.14
N LEU A 235 -18.57 -17.43 0.97
CA LEU A 235 -19.62 -16.42 1.12
C LEU A 235 -20.29 -16.08 -0.20
N THR A 236 -21.60 -15.86 -0.14
CA THR A 236 -22.40 -15.32 -1.24
C THR A 236 -23.16 -14.07 -0.82
N TYR A 237 -23.42 -13.17 -1.76
CA TYR A 237 -24.34 -12.05 -1.61
C TYR A 237 -25.32 -12.06 -2.78
N ASP A 238 -26.62 -12.02 -2.51
CA ASP A 238 -27.69 -12.17 -3.50
C ASP A 238 -27.48 -13.40 -4.43
N GLY A 239 -27.06 -14.52 -3.85
CA GLY A 239 -26.83 -15.78 -4.55
C GLY A 239 -25.60 -15.80 -5.48
N LYS A 240 -24.79 -14.74 -5.49
CA LYS A 240 -23.52 -14.67 -6.21
C LYS A 240 -22.37 -14.76 -5.22
N VAL A 241 -21.23 -15.33 -5.64
CA VAL A 241 -20.02 -15.34 -4.80
C VAL A 241 -19.68 -13.90 -4.40
N ALA A 242 -19.42 -13.68 -3.11
CA ALA A 242 -19.10 -12.38 -2.58
C ALA A 242 -17.60 -12.07 -2.75
N LEU A 243 -17.26 -10.81 -3.00
CA LEU A 243 -15.87 -10.35 -2.93
C LEU A 243 -15.44 -10.19 -1.47
N THR A 244 -14.54 -11.03 -0.97
CA THR A 244 -14.09 -11.04 0.44
C THR A 244 -12.66 -10.51 0.57
N VAL A 245 -12.52 -9.20 0.46
CA VAL A 245 -11.23 -8.51 0.67
C VAL A 245 -10.96 -8.30 2.17
N TYR A 246 -9.70 -8.26 2.54
CA TYR A 246 -9.26 -8.15 3.92
C TYR A 246 -7.92 -7.42 4.00
N SER A 247 -7.64 -6.83 5.17
CA SER A 247 -6.38 -6.11 5.44
C SER A 247 -5.88 -6.37 6.86
N ALA A 248 -4.64 -5.96 7.14
CA ALA A 248 -3.98 -6.29 8.41
C ALA A 248 -4.70 -5.70 9.63
N THR A 249 -4.97 -4.40 9.60
CA THR A 249 -5.59 -3.66 10.70
C THR A 249 -6.39 -2.50 10.12
N SER A 250 -7.62 -2.29 10.54
CA SER A 250 -8.45 -1.14 10.16
C SER A 250 -8.17 0.09 11.04
N ALA A 251 -8.73 1.24 10.67
CA ALA A 251 -8.69 2.47 11.47
C ALA A 251 -9.65 2.47 12.67
N GLY A 252 -9.94 1.30 13.27
CA GLY A 252 -10.98 1.10 14.28
C GLY A 252 -12.39 0.92 13.71
N THR A 253 -12.60 1.27 12.44
CA THR A 253 -13.72 0.82 11.61
C THR A 253 -13.22 0.52 10.21
N THR A 254 -13.93 -0.34 9.48
CA THR A 254 -13.68 -0.54 8.04
C THR A 254 -14.24 0.62 7.23
N ALA A 255 -13.79 0.78 6.00
CA ALA A 255 -14.27 1.75 5.04
C ALA A 255 -15.34 1.14 4.13
N LYS A 256 -16.24 1.99 3.62
CA LYS A 256 -17.09 1.62 2.50
C LYS A 256 -16.23 1.45 1.25
N CYS A 257 -16.43 0.39 0.49
CA CYS A 257 -15.56 0.11 -0.66
C CYS A 257 -15.62 1.22 -1.74
N SER A 258 -16.75 1.92 -1.88
CA SER A 258 -16.90 3.05 -2.82
C SER A 258 -16.10 4.29 -2.43
N ASP A 259 -15.69 4.39 -1.17
CA ASP A 259 -14.94 5.54 -0.65
C ASP A 259 -13.46 5.38 -1.01
N ILE A 260 -12.95 4.15 -0.92
CA ILE A 260 -11.57 3.81 -1.26
C ILE A 260 -11.42 3.45 -2.75
N TRP A 261 -12.31 2.61 -3.28
CA TRP A 261 -12.32 2.13 -4.67
C TRP A 261 -13.47 2.74 -5.47
N VAL A 262 -13.65 2.30 -6.72
CA VAL A 262 -14.72 2.82 -7.61
C VAL A 262 -16.00 2.00 -7.50
N GLN A 263 -15.88 0.71 -7.19
CA GLN A 263 -17.02 -0.20 -7.09
C GLN A 263 -17.79 0.04 -5.79
N ASP A 264 -19.12 -0.01 -5.84
CA ASP A 264 -19.98 -0.06 -4.65
C ASP A 264 -20.52 -1.50 -4.49
N LEU A 265 -20.25 -2.10 -3.34
CA LEU A 265 -20.67 -3.44 -2.95
C LEU A 265 -21.30 -3.29 -1.56
N PRO A 266 -22.63 -3.49 -1.41
CA PRO A 266 -23.33 -3.14 -0.17
C PRO A 266 -22.80 -3.83 1.10
N TYR A 267 -22.27 -5.04 0.95
CA TYR A 267 -21.69 -5.84 2.03
C TYR A 267 -20.21 -5.50 2.32
N LEU A 268 -19.57 -4.66 1.52
CA LEU A 268 -18.25 -4.07 1.81
C LEU A 268 -18.44 -2.63 2.28
N THR A 269 -19.01 -2.50 3.47
CA THR A 269 -19.38 -1.24 4.09
C THR A 269 -18.59 -1.01 5.38
N ARG A 270 -18.79 0.17 5.99
CA ARG A 270 -18.24 0.51 7.29
C ARG A 270 -18.87 -0.34 8.39
N VAL A 271 -18.03 -1.08 9.10
CA VAL A 271 -18.37 -1.83 10.30
C VAL A 271 -17.33 -1.55 11.40
N GLU A 272 -17.73 -1.73 12.65
CA GLU A 272 -16.87 -1.48 13.81
C GLU A 272 -15.74 -2.51 13.92
N SER A 273 -14.52 -2.10 14.23
CA SER A 273 -13.40 -2.99 14.53
C SER A 273 -12.73 -2.55 15.83
N LYS A 274 -13.49 -2.65 16.93
CA LYS A 274 -13.24 -1.94 18.19
C LYS A 274 -11.93 -2.30 18.88
N TYR A 275 -11.17 -3.29 18.44
CA TYR A 275 -9.90 -3.64 19.08
C TYR A 275 -8.67 -3.20 18.28
N ASP A 276 -8.85 -2.71 17.06
CA ASP A 276 -7.75 -2.41 16.15
C ASP A 276 -6.84 -1.30 16.67
N TYR A 277 -7.39 -0.34 17.42
CA TYR A 277 -6.60 0.72 18.06
C TYR A 277 -5.61 0.19 19.12
N THR A 278 -5.79 -1.04 19.60
CA THR A 278 -4.87 -1.68 20.57
C THR A 278 -3.70 -2.40 19.90
N VAL A 279 -3.72 -2.55 18.58
CA VAL A 279 -2.71 -3.29 17.83
C VAL A 279 -1.41 -2.48 17.77
N SER A 280 -0.29 -3.14 18.05
CA SER A 280 1.02 -2.50 17.92
C SER A 280 1.26 -2.01 16.49
N GLY A 281 1.64 -0.74 16.35
CA GLY A 281 1.81 -0.10 15.05
C GLY A 281 0.51 0.31 14.37
N TYR A 282 -0.61 0.39 15.12
CA TYR A 282 -1.86 1.01 14.68
C TYR A 282 -1.63 2.43 14.14
N GLU A 283 -0.85 3.25 14.85
CA GLU A 283 -0.45 4.57 14.38
C GLU A 283 0.97 4.55 13.82
N LYS A 284 1.15 5.19 12.65
CA LYS A 284 2.47 5.38 12.07
C LYS A 284 2.59 6.76 11.44
N THR A 285 3.54 7.54 11.93
CA THR A 285 3.97 8.81 11.33
C THR A 285 5.13 8.58 10.37
N ILE A 286 5.05 9.24 9.21
CA ILE A 286 6.15 9.43 8.28
C ILE A 286 6.34 10.93 8.01
N THR A 287 7.57 11.32 7.73
CA THR A 287 7.94 12.71 7.46
C THR A 287 8.42 12.84 6.02
N TYR A 288 8.02 13.92 5.36
CA TYR A 288 8.57 14.34 4.07
C TYR A 288 9.06 15.78 4.17
N THR A 289 10.21 16.04 3.59
CA THR A 289 10.65 17.41 3.32
C THR A 289 9.72 18.08 2.29
N GLU A 290 9.70 19.42 2.26
CA GLU A 290 9.00 20.17 1.20
C GLU A 290 9.38 19.71 -0.21
N ASP A 291 10.68 19.50 -0.47
CA ASP A 291 11.17 19.14 -1.79
C ASP A 291 10.68 17.75 -2.21
N GLU A 292 10.66 16.78 -1.29
CA GLU A 292 10.11 15.45 -1.54
C GLU A 292 8.60 15.48 -1.77
N MET A 293 7.88 16.27 -0.96
CA MET A 293 6.43 16.39 -1.09
C MET A 293 6.07 17.04 -2.42
N LYS A 294 6.73 18.16 -2.76
CA LYS A 294 6.57 18.86 -4.03
C LYS A 294 6.76 17.92 -5.21
N TYR A 295 7.90 17.21 -5.23
CA TYR A 295 8.19 16.23 -6.26
C TYR A 295 7.08 15.17 -6.38
N LYS A 296 6.62 14.59 -5.27
CA LYS A 296 5.59 13.54 -5.28
C LYS A 296 4.25 14.06 -5.81
N LEU A 297 3.81 15.22 -5.34
CA LEU A 297 2.53 15.80 -5.71
C LEU A 297 2.51 16.27 -7.18
N GLU A 298 3.52 17.03 -7.61
CA GLU A 298 3.60 17.55 -8.98
C GLU A 298 3.67 16.41 -10.00
N ASN A 299 4.55 15.42 -9.78
CA ASN A 299 4.68 14.30 -10.70
C ASN A 299 3.44 13.41 -10.75
N LYS A 300 2.80 13.17 -9.60
CA LYS A 300 1.64 12.28 -9.56
C LYS A 300 0.40 12.95 -10.13
N PHE A 301 0.20 14.22 -9.82
CA PHE A 301 -1.06 14.90 -10.08
C PHE A 301 -0.99 15.86 -11.28
N GLY A 302 0.20 16.15 -11.80
CA GLY A 302 0.40 17.04 -12.94
C GLY A 302 0.00 18.47 -12.62
N VAL A 303 0.40 18.94 -11.44
CA VAL A 303 0.17 20.30 -10.93
C VAL A 303 1.51 21.02 -10.77
N THR A 304 1.49 22.34 -10.65
CA THR A 304 2.65 23.14 -10.25
C THR A 304 2.29 23.79 -8.92
N LEU A 305 2.94 23.38 -7.83
CA LEU A 305 2.56 23.84 -6.49
C LEU A 305 3.01 25.29 -6.26
N SER A 306 2.18 26.02 -5.52
CA SER A 306 2.46 27.37 -5.03
C SER A 306 3.68 27.41 -4.10
N ASP A 307 4.14 28.62 -3.78
CA ASP A 307 5.27 28.83 -2.88
C ASP A 307 4.89 28.69 -1.39
N ASN A 308 3.63 28.40 -1.06
CA ASN A 308 3.20 28.17 0.33
C ASN A 308 2.86 26.68 0.57
N PRO A 309 3.76 25.91 1.21
CA PRO A 309 3.57 24.49 1.49
C PRO A 309 2.32 24.16 2.32
N GLU A 310 1.89 25.04 3.21
CA GLU A 310 0.68 24.84 4.03
C GLU A 310 -0.58 24.60 3.18
N ASN A 311 -0.60 25.13 1.95
CA ASN A 311 -1.74 24.97 1.05
C ASN A 311 -1.69 23.69 0.22
N TRP A 312 -0.53 23.01 0.14
CA TRP A 312 -0.31 21.95 -0.85
C TRP A 312 -1.22 20.75 -0.68
N ILE A 313 -1.58 20.41 0.57
CA ILE A 313 -2.47 19.30 0.87
C ILE A 313 -3.53 19.75 1.88
N GLN A 314 -4.79 19.66 1.49
CA GLN A 314 -5.91 19.88 2.39
C GLN A 314 -6.88 18.70 2.31
N ILE A 315 -7.09 18.01 3.43
CA ILE A 315 -8.17 17.02 3.54
C ILE A 315 -9.49 17.81 3.61
N ILE A 316 -10.32 17.65 2.58
CA ILE A 316 -11.58 18.39 2.44
C ILE A 316 -12.71 17.67 3.17
N SER A 317 -12.70 16.34 3.17
CA SER A 317 -13.69 15.54 3.88
C SER A 317 -13.16 14.16 4.23
N HIS A 318 -13.64 13.61 5.34
CA HIS A 318 -13.42 12.24 5.80
C HIS A 318 -14.74 11.62 6.28
N ASP A 319 -14.73 10.32 6.52
CA ASP A 319 -15.91 9.57 7.01
C ASP A 319 -16.02 9.51 8.55
N SER A 320 -15.08 10.12 9.27
CA SER A 320 -15.01 10.09 10.74
C SER A 320 -14.88 8.67 11.31
N ALA A 321 -14.09 7.82 10.65
CA ALA A 321 -13.76 6.46 11.08
C ALA A 321 -13.26 6.37 12.52
N VAL A 322 -12.46 7.35 12.96
CA VAL A 322 -11.81 7.36 14.28
C VAL A 322 -12.53 8.29 15.25
N ASN A 323 -12.80 9.53 14.83
CA ASN A 323 -13.52 10.55 15.61
C ASN A 323 -14.05 11.67 14.69
N ASP A 324 -14.66 12.70 15.26
CA ASP A 324 -15.28 13.81 14.51
C ASP A 324 -14.30 14.59 13.62
N ASP A 325 -12.99 14.54 13.91
CA ASP A 325 -11.93 15.25 13.20
C ASP A 325 -11.02 14.32 12.37
N LEU A 326 -11.25 13.00 12.41
CA LEU A 326 -10.39 12.00 11.77
C LEU A 326 -11.17 10.79 11.24
N GLY A 327 -10.91 10.47 9.97
CA GLY A 327 -11.35 9.22 9.37
C GLY A 327 -10.63 8.91 8.06
N HIS A 328 -11.16 7.95 7.30
CA HIS A 328 -10.70 7.68 5.95
C HIS A 328 -10.89 8.94 5.10
N ALA A 329 -9.80 9.42 4.49
CA ALA A 329 -9.85 10.61 3.67
C ALA A 329 -10.68 10.33 2.41
N LEU A 330 -11.80 11.04 2.27
CA LEU A 330 -12.72 10.90 1.15
C LEU A 330 -12.29 11.80 -0.01
N THR A 331 -12.02 13.07 0.28
CA THR A 331 -11.58 14.05 -0.71
C THR A 331 -10.42 14.89 -0.20
N VAL A 332 -9.46 15.16 -1.08
CA VAL A 332 -8.25 15.94 -0.78
C VAL A 332 -8.05 16.95 -1.90
N SER A 333 -7.79 18.20 -1.52
CA SER A 333 -7.35 19.26 -2.42
C SER A 333 -5.82 19.27 -2.49
N ILE A 334 -5.29 19.33 -3.71
CA ILE A 334 -3.87 19.55 -3.98
C ILE A 334 -3.70 21.02 -4.39
N ASP A 335 -3.16 21.81 -3.47
CA ASP A 335 -2.84 23.25 -3.64
C ASP A 335 -4.03 24.12 -4.11
N GLY A 336 -5.27 23.72 -3.81
CA GLY A 336 -6.47 24.40 -4.30
C GLY A 336 -6.73 24.24 -5.81
N GLN A 337 -5.83 23.59 -6.54
CA GLN A 337 -5.88 23.46 -8.00
C GLN A 337 -6.63 22.19 -8.44
N LYS A 338 -6.59 21.13 -7.62
CA LYS A 338 -7.12 19.83 -8.00
C LYS A 338 -7.69 19.07 -6.81
N THR A 339 -8.94 18.63 -6.92
CA THR A 339 -9.55 17.71 -5.97
C THR A 339 -9.39 16.26 -6.43
N ILE A 340 -8.94 15.40 -5.53
CA ILE A 340 -8.78 13.96 -5.73
C ILE A 340 -9.52 13.18 -4.65
N LYS A 341 -9.81 11.89 -4.88
CA LYS A 341 -10.17 10.97 -3.79
C LYS A 341 -9.01 10.87 -2.81
N GLY A 342 -9.27 10.85 -1.51
CA GLY A 342 -8.21 10.69 -0.51
C GLY A 342 -7.46 9.36 -0.62
N ALA A 343 -8.16 8.32 -1.12
CA ALA A 343 -7.55 7.05 -1.54
C ALA A 343 -6.34 7.24 -2.49
N ARG A 344 -6.41 8.21 -3.41
CA ARG A 344 -5.34 8.43 -4.41
C ARG A 344 -4.10 9.07 -3.80
N LEU A 345 -4.23 9.85 -2.73
CA LEU A 345 -3.08 10.46 -2.08
C LEU A 345 -2.28 9.40 -1.32
N TYR A 346 -2.95 8.58 -0.50
CA TYR A 346 -2.26 7.57 0.31
C TYR A 346 -1.49 6.57 -0.57
N GLU A 347 -2.12 6.07 -1.65
CA GLU A 347 -1.45 5.18 -2.61
C GLU A 347 -0.24 5.82 -3.29
N SER A 348 -0.28 7.15 -3.48
CA SER A 348 0.77 7.88 -4.20
C SER A 348 1.96 8.21 -3.31
N LEU A 349 1.71 8.44 -2.02
CA LEU A 349 2.76 8.67 -1.04
C LEU A 349 3.31 7.34 -0.48
N GLY A 350 2.59 6.23 -0.65
CA GLY A 350 2.98 4.93 -0.09
C GLY A 350 2.63 4.82 1.39
N LEU A 351 1.54 5.46 1.80
CA LEU A 351 1.00 5.40 3.15
C LEU A 351 0.44 4.01 3.46
N ARG A 352 0.36 3.68 4.75
CA ARG A 352 -0.12 2.37 5.20
C ARG A 352 -1.64 2.21 5.14
N SER A 353 -2.40 3.30 5.29
CA SER A 353 -3.86 3.29 5.33
C SER A 353 -4.44 4.54 4.64
N PRO A 354 -5.67 4.45 4.10
CA PRO A 354 -6.45 5.62 3.66
C PRO A 354 -6.98 6.51 4.80
N CYS A 355 -6.84 6.11 6.07
CA CYS A 355 -7.12 6.95 7.24
C CYS A 355 -5.84 7.64 7.70
N TYR A 356 -5.75 8.96 7.50
CA TYR A 356 -4.55 9.72 7.83
C TYR A 356 -4.81 11.20 8.13
N THR A 357 -3.90 11.81 8.88
CA THR A 357 -3.76 13.26 9.03
C THR A 357 -2.56 13.76 8.23
N VAL A 358 -2.56 15.06 7.90
CA VAL A 358 -1.43 15.76 7.29
C VAL A 358 -1.22 17.05 8.08
N GLU A 359 -0.01 17.22 8.60
CA GLU A 359 0.44 18.41 9.32
C GLU A 359 1.70 18.95 8.65
N TYR A 360 1.77 20.26 8.43
CA TYR A 360 2.99 20.95 8.03
C TYR A 360 3.55 21.67 9.25
N VAL A 361 4.82 21.42 9.58
CA VAL A 361 5.47 21.90 10.81
C VAL A 361 6.81 22.57 10.57
#